data_AF-A0A7X7GEA2-F1
#
_entry.id   AF-A0A7X7GEA2-F1
#
_cell.length_a   1.000
_cell.length_b   1.000
_cell.length_c   1.000
_cell.angle_alpha   90.00
_cell.angle_beta   90.00
_cell.angle_gamma   90.00
#
_symmetry.space_group_name_H-M   'P 1'
#
loop_
_entity.id
_entity.type
_entity.pdbx_description
1 polymer ?
#
loop_
_entity_poly.entity_id
_entity_poly.type
_entity_poly.pdbx_seq_one_letter_code
_entity_poly.pdbx_strand_id
1 'polypeptide(L)'
;MRRLWLWAILTALVVVLLLPMPLAERFTSPTQDGQYLTHPIRAYGFVIAAARASHGARLGQSGKALDRAHELLAGTGTSATMVELLFFPSSQNYEYRTRTGSLLQAEVQGPFVWEIWAKATDAPSSEQPDVVALLDYQTGGVLSSLLSDG
;
A
#
# COMPACT_ATOMS: atom_id res chain seq x y z
N MET A 1 -40.44 4.51 -22.55
CA MET A 1 -39.43 5.55 -22.25
C MET A 1 -39.05 5.61 -20.77
N ARG A 2 -39.97 5.78 -19.82
CA ARG A 2 -39.66 5.91 -18.37
C ARG A 2 -38.91 4.71 -17.75
N ARG A 3 -39.21 3.48 -18.20
CA ARG A 3 -38.49 2.26 -17.78
C ARG A 3 -37.04 2.20 -18.30
N LEU A 4 -36.78 2.64 -19.52
CA LEU A 4 -35.41 2.68 -20.09
C LEU A 4 -34.52 3.67 -19.35
N TRP A 5 -35.06 4.83 -18.96
CA TRP A 5 -34.35 5.79 -18.11
C TRP A 5 -34.03 5.25 -16.73
N LEU A 6 -34.97 4.52 -16.11
CA LEU A 6 -34.71 3.86 -14.83
C LEU A 6 -33.59 2.83 -14.94
N TRP A 7 -33.57 2.02 -16.00
CA TRP A 7 -32.47 1.08 -16.25
C TRP A 7 -31.13 1.78 -16.49
N ALA A 8 -31.11 2.85 -17.29
CA ALA A 8 -29.90 3.63 -17.53
C ALA A 8 -29.33 4.24 -16.22
N ILE A 9 -30.21 4.79 -15.36
CA ILE A 9 -29.83 5.31 -14.04
C ILE A 9 -29.31 4.19 -13.15
N LEU A 10 -29.98 3.03 -13.13
CA LEU A 10 -29.56 1.88 -12.33
C LEU A 10 -28.19 1.36 -12.78
N THR A 11 -27.95 1.24 -14.09
CA THR A 11 -26.66 0.84 -14.65
C THR A 11 -25.57 1.87 -14.32
N ALA A 12 -25.84 3.15 -14.49
CA ALA A 12 -24.90 4.20 -14.12
C ALA A 12 -24.56 4.17 -12.62
N LEU A 13 -25.56 3.94 -11.77
CA LEU A 13 -25.38 3.79 -10.32
C LEU A 13 -24.48 2.59 -9.99
N VAL A 14 -24.71 1.44 -10.63
CA VAL A 14 -23.88 0.24 -10.44
C VAL A 14 -22.44 0.48 -10.90
N VAL A 15 -22.24 1.15 -12.05
CA VAL A 15 -20.90 1.48 -12.55
C VAL A 15 -20.18 2.41 -11.57
N VAL A 16 -20.84 3.44 -11.05
CA VAL A 16 -20.27 4.34 -10.04
C VAL A 16 -19.95 3.59 -8.74
N LEU A 17 -20.78 2.61 -8.36
CA LEU A 17 -20.60 1.76 -7.19
C LEU A 17 -19.36 0.85 -7.28
N LEU A 18 -19.00 0.41 -8.48
CA LEU A 18 -17.90 -0.52 -8.71
C LEU A 18 -16.58 0.17 -9.08
N LEU A 19 -16.63 1.42 -9.55
CA LEU A 19 -15.47 2.21 -10.01
C LEU A 19 -14.31 2.33 -9.01
N PRO A 20 -14.55 2.45 -7.69
CA PRO A 20 -13.46 2.54 -6.71
C PRO A 20 -12.65 1.25 -6.54
N MET A 21 -13.21 0.08 -6.88
CA MET A 21 -12.54 -1.22 -6.70
C MET A 21 -11.26 -1.36 -7.54
N PRO A 22 -11.29 -1.22 -8.89
CA PRO A 22 -10.08 -1.34 -9.70
C PRO A 22 -9.06 -0.24 -9.40
N LEU A 23 -9.52 0.89 -8.87
CA LEU A 23 -8.62 1.95 -8.42
C LEU A 23 -7.86 1.51 -7.17
N ALA A 24 -8.57 1.03 -6.14
CA ALA A 24 -7.95 0.54 -4.91
C ALA A 24 -6.97 -0.59 -5.20
N GLU A 25 -7.39 -1.63 -5.94
CA GLU A 25 -6.53 -2.78 -6.28
C GLU A 25 -5.24 -2.39 -7.00
N ARG A 26 -5.27 -1.39 -7.89
CA ARG A 26 -4.08 -0.95 -8.60
C ARG A 26 -3.08 -0.21 -7.71
N PHE A 27 -3.55 0.45 -6.67
CA PHE A 27 -2.72 1.30 -5.82
C PHE A 27 -2.32 0.62 -4.51
N THR A 28 -3.02 -0.44 -4.09
CA THR A 28 -2.73 -1.15 -2.85
C THR A 28 -1.81 -2.34 -3.06
N SER A 29 -1.08 -2.69 -2.01
CA SER A 29 -0.15 -3.82 -2.01
C SER A 29 -0.85 -5.15 -2.32
N PRO A 30 -0.21 -6.05 -3.11
CA PRO A 30 -0.62 -7.43 -3.28
C PRO A 30 -0.72 -8.22 -1.97
N THR A 31 -0.08 -7.79 -0.89
CA THR A 31 -0.30 -8.38 0.45
C THR A 31 -1.76 -8.20 0.93
N GLN A 32 -2.50 -7.25 0.35
CA GLN A 32 -3.91 -6.99 0.59
C GLN A 32 -4.82 -7.40 -0.58
N ASP A 33 -4.30 -8.15 -1.57
CA ASP A 33 -5.06 -8.55 -2.76
C ASP A 33 -6.37 -9.28 -2.41
N GLY A 34 -7.42 -8.98 -3.18
CA GLY A 34 -8.75 -9.58 -3.05
C GLY A 34 -9.65 -8.98 -1.95
N GLN A 35 -9.13 -8.12 -1.07
CA GLN A 35 -9.92 -7.49 -0.01
C GLN A 35 -10.91 -6.44 -0.55
N TYR A 36 -10.60 -5.81 -1.69
CA TYR A 36 -11.43 -4.75 -2.28
C TYR A 36 -12.56 -5.29 -3.17
N LEU A 37 -12.37 -6.46 -3.80
CA LEU A 37 -13.42 -7.17 -4.55
C LEU A 37 -14.48 -7.77 -3.63
N THR A 38 -14.08 -8.21 -2.44
CA THR A 38 -14.99 -8.84 -1.47
C THR A 38 -15.71 -7.80 -0.59
N HIS A 39 -15.17 -6.59 -0.43
CA HIS A 39 -15.72 -5.55 0.43
C HIS A 39 -15.77 -4.16 -0.26
N PRO A 40 -16.78 -3.87 -1.09
CA PRO A 40 -16.94 -2.59 -1.81
C PRO A 40 -16.79 -1.35 -0.93
N ILE A 41 -17.28 -1.42 0.31
CA ILE A 41 -17.23 -0.32 1.28
C ILE A 41 -15.79 0.07 1.62
N ARG A 42 -14.84 -0.89 1.61
CA ARG A 42 -13.42 -0.59 1.83
C ARG A 42 -12.81 0.20 0.67
N ALA A 43 -13.20 -0.07 -0.56
CA ALA A 43 -12.72 0.68 -1.73
C ALA A 43 -13.16 2.15 -1.67
N TYR A 44 -14.37 2.42 -1.17
CA TYR A 44 -14.81 3.79 -0.89
C TYR A 44 -14.03 4.44 0.25
N GLY A 45 -13.78 3.71 1.33
CA GLY A 45 -12.93 4.16 2.43
C GLY A 45 -11.54 4.57 1.94
N PHE A 46 -10.95 3.77 1.06
CA PHE A 46 -9.67 4.08 0.41
C PHE A 46 -9.71 5.40 -0.36
N VAL A 47 -10.69 5.60 -1.23
CA VAL A 47 -10.82 6.84 -2.03
C VAL A 47 -10.98 8.07 -1.14
N ILE A 48 -11.84 7.98 -0.12
CA ILE A 48 -12.06 9.09 0.83
C ILE A 48 -10.79 9.36 1.63
N ALA A 49 -10.11 8.32 2.10
CA ALA A 49 -8.85 8.45 2.83
C ALA A 49 -7.77 9.06 1.94
N ALA A 50 -7.63 8.63 0.68
CA ALA A 50 -6.66 9.15 -0.27
C ALA A 50 -6.92 10.64 -0.57
N ALA A 51 -8.18 11.03 -0.74
CA ALA A 51 -8.55 12.43 -0.93
C ALA A 51 -8.19 13.31 0.28
N ARG A 52 -8.31 12.77 1.50
CA ARG A 52 -7.98 13.49 2.74
C ARG A 52 -6.48 13.52 3.04
N ALA A 53 -5.80 12.38 2.89
CA ALA A 53 -4.41 12.20 3.29
C ALA A 53 -3.42 12.73 2.26
N SER A 54 -3.82 12.85 0.99
CA SER A 54 -2.93 13.34 -0.07
C SER A 54 -2.51 14.81 0.11
N HIS A 55 -3.25 15.60 0.89
CA HIS A 55 -2.91 16.99 1.12
C HIS A 55 -1.80 17.12 2.18
N GLY A 56 -0.56 17.34 1.74
CA GLY A 56 0.58 17.59 2.63
C GLY A 56 1.34 16.35 3.10
N ALA A 57 0.98 15.14 2.66
CA ALA A 57 1.74 13.93 2.99
C ALA A 57 3.15 13.96 2.39
N ARG A 58 4.17 13.67 3.22
CA ARG A 58 5.57 13.64 2.80
C ARG A 58 5.81 12.57 1.74
N LEU A 59 5.21 11.39 1.91
CA LEU A 59 5.28 10.27 0.99
C LEU A 59 3.95 10.06 0.25
N GLY A 60 3.30 11.16 -0.18
CA GLY A 60 2.01 11.09 -0.87
C GLY A 60 2.04 10.43 -2.26
N GLN A 61 3.23 10.13 -2.78
CA GLN A 61 3.46 9.55 -4.10
C GLN A 61 4.42 8.37 -3.99
N SER A 62 4.19 7.31 -4.77
CA SER A 62 5.05 6.12 -4.78
C SER A 62 6.50 6.43 -5.16
N GLY A 63 6.74 7.39 -6.07
CA GLY A 63 8.10 7.83 -6.43
C GLY A 63 8.87 8.35 -5.21
N LYS A 64 8.27 9.24 -4.43
CA LYS A 64 8.88 9.78 -3.20
C LYS A 64 9.11 8.69 -2.14
N ALA A 65 8.19 7.74 -2.04
CA ALA A 65 8.35 6.59 -1.14
C ALA A 65 9.49 5.67 -1.58
N LEU A 66 9.64 5.46 -2.90
CA LEU A 66 10.74 4.67 -3.46
C LEU A 66 12.09 5.37 -3.29
N ASP A 67 12.17 6.68 -3.55
CA ASP A 67 13.37 7.48 -3.29
C ASP A 67 13.77 7.37 -1.81
N ARG A 68 12.79 7.49 -0.90
CA ARG A 68 13.02 7.34 0.54
C ARG A 68 13.46 5.91 0.91
N ALA A 69 12.96 4.90 0.22
CA ALA A 69 13.38 3.51 0.41
C ALA A 69 14.83 3.30 -0.06
N HIS A 70 15.23 3.89 -1.19
CA HIS A 70 16.63 3.86 -1.65
C HIS A 70 17.56 4.57 -0.66
N GLU A 71 17.15 5.72 -0.12
CA GLU A 71 17.90 6.39 0.95
C GLU A 71 18.04 5.51 2.19
N LEU A 72 16.96 4.85 2.63
CA LEU A 72 16.96 3.99 3.81
C LEU A 72 17.86 2.77 3.64
N LEU A 73 17.90 2.20 2.43
CA LEU A 73 18.66 1.00 2.12
C LEU A 73 20.10 1.28 1.67
N ALA A 74 20.49 2.54 1.49
CA ALA A 74 21.82 2.90 1.05
C ALA A 74 22.90 2.32 1.99
N GLY A 75 23.83 1.53 1.44
CA GLY A 75 24.91 0.91 2.20
C GLY A 75 24.56 -0.38 2.94
N THR A 76 23.31 -0.86 2.88
CA THR A 76 22.85 -2.07 3.59
C THR A 76 23.08 -3.37 2.83
N GLY A 77 23.66 -3.31 1.62
CA GLY A 77 23.74 -4.47 0.71
C GLY A 77 22.40 -4.89 0.11
N THR A 78 21.30 -4.20 0.43
CA THR A 78 19.94 -4.48 -0.06
C THR A 78 19.48 -3.34 -0.96
N SER A 79 18.70 -3.63 -2.00
CA SER A 79 18.17 -2.62 -2.94
C SER A 79 16.65 -2.71 -3.06
N ALA A 80 15.97 -1.57 -2.87
CA ALA A 80 14.52 -1.49 -3.03
C ALA A 80 14.16 -1.70 -4.50
N THR A 81 13.29 -2.68 -4.73
CA THR A 81 12.76 -3.03 -6.05
C THR A 81 11.43 -2.34 -6.30
N MET A 82 10.59 -2.22 -5.27
CA MET A 82 9.31 -1.52 -5.35
C MET A 82 8.83 -1.07 -3.96
N VAL A 83 7.84 -0.18 -3.96
CA VAL A 83 7.10 0.20 -2.78
C VAL A 83 5.61 0.05 -3.04
N GLU A 84 4.88 -0.44 -2.06
CA GLU A 84 3.47 -0.77 -2.21
C GLU A 84 2.65 -0.20 -1.06
N LEU A 85 1.46 0.30 -1.35
CA LEU A 85 0.65 1.02 -0.37
C LEU A 85 -0.27 0.06 0.38
N LEU A 86 -0.17 0.02 1.70
CA LEU A 86 -1.17 -0.60 2.54
C LEU A 86 -2.25 0.41 2.89
N PHE A 87 -3.51 -0.02 2.90
CA PHE A 87 -4.61 0.77 3.43
C PHE A 87 -5.23 0.14 4.67
N PHE A 88 -5.47 1.00 5.65
CA PHE A 88 -6.01 0.67 6.95
C PHE A 88 -7.21 1.58 7.26
N PRO A 89 -8.45 1.06 7.29
CA PRO A 89 -9.63 1.89 7.57
C PRO A 89 -9.68 2.40 9.02
N SER A 90 -8.90 1.78 9.91
CA SER A 90 -8.79 2.11 11.33
C SER A 90 -7.39 1.76 11.81
N SER A 91 -6.97 2.37 12.91
CA SER A 91 -5.69 2.04 13.54
C SER A 91 -5.68 0.59 14.00
N GLN A 92 -4.59 -0.11 13.72
CA GLN A 92 -4.44 -1.53 14.05
C GLN A 92 -2.97 -1.93 14.04
N ASN A 93 -2.64 -3.05 14.68
CA ASN A 93 -1.33 -3.67 14.53
C ASN A 93 -1.26 -4.39 13.18
N TYR A 94 -0.18 -4.13 12.45
CA TYR A 94 0.15 -4.85 11.23
C TYR A 94 1.30 -5.81 11.51
N GLU A 95 1.18 -7.03 11.01
CA GLU A 95 2.19 -8.06 11.09
C GLU A 95 2.41 -8.65 9.71
N TYR A 96 3.66 -8.69 9.29
CA TYR A 96 4.10 -9.36 8.09
C TYR A 96 5.22 -10.33 8.43
N ARG A 97 5.12 -11.56 7.93
CA ARG A 97 6.17 -12.57 8.09
C ARG A 97 6.86 -12.76 6.75
N THR A 98 8.16 -12.48 6.72
CA THR A 98 8.98 -12.68 5.52
C THR A 98 9.08 -14.16 5.17
N ARG A 99 9.53 -14.46 3.96
CA ARG A 99 9.81 -15.83 3.50
C ARG A 99 10.90 -16.52 4.32
N THR A 100 11.82 -15.74 4.89
CA THR A 100 12.88 -16.22 5.79
C THR A 100 12.39 -16.43 7.23
N GLY A 101 11.15 -16.04 7.54
CA GLY A 101 10.51 -16.23 8.84
C GLY A 101 10.66 -15.06 9.81
N SER A 102 11.33 -13.98 9.42
CA SER A 102 11.44 -12.75 10.22
C SER A 102 10.08 -12.06 10.32
N LEU A 103 9.80 -11.49 11.49
CA LEU A 103 8.55 -10.78 11.76
C LEU A 103 8.77 -9.28 11.67
N LEU A 104 8.00 -8.62 10.82
CA LEU A 104 7.89 -7.17 10.73
C LEU A 104 6.56 -6.76 11.37
N GLN A 105 6.62 -5.97 12.43
CA GLN A 105 5.43 -5.54 13.17
C GLN A 105 5.44 -4.02 13.35
N ALA A 106 4.29 -3.39 13.15
CA ALA A 106 4.09 -1.96 13.39
C ALA A 106 2.68 -1.67 13.92
N GLU A 107 2.59 -0.71 14.83
CA GLU A 107 1.32 -0.05 15.15
C GLU A 107 1.02 0.98 14.06
N VAL A 108 -0.08 0.78 13.33
CA VAL A 108 -0.49 1.69 12.27
C VAL A 108 -1.55 2.65 12.80
N GLN A 109 -1.23 3.94 12.86
CA GLN A 109 -2.15 4.97 13.32
C GLN A 109 -2.93 5.64 12.19
N GLY A 110 -2.30 5.81 11.02
CA GLY A 110 -2.88 6.46 9.85
C GLY A 110 -3.50 5.49 8.83
N PRO A 111 -4.24 6.01 7.83
CA PRO A 111 -4.91 5.16 6.86
C PRO A 111 -3.97 4.49 5.87
N PHE A 112 -2.71 4.93 5.78
CA PHE A 112 -1.77 4.48 4.76
C PHE A 112 -0.39 4.23 5.33
N VAL A 113 0.25 3.17 4.85
CA VAL A 113 1.63 2.79 5.14
C VAL A 113 2.26 2.30 3.85
N TRP A 114 3.54 2.58 3.62
CA TRP A 114 4.29 2.00 2.51
C TRP A 114 5.05 0.76 2.96
N GLU A 115 4.87 -0.35 2.24
CA GLU A 115 5.74 -1.51 2.29
C GLU A 115 6.92 -1.31 1.35
N ILE A 116 8.13 -1.53 1.87
CA ILE A 116 9.35 -1.55 1.06
C ILE A 116 9.68 -2.99 0.72
N TRP A 117 9.66 -3.29 -0.57
CA TRP A 117 10.07 -4.57 -1.12
C TRP A 117 11.46 -4.48 -1.68
N ALA A 118 12.34 -5.35 -1.21
CA ALA A 118 13.74 -5.31 -1.55
C ALA A 118 14.34 -6.70 -1.69
N LYS A 119 15.53 -6.77 -2.27
CA LYS A 119 16.35 -7.97 -2.37
C LYS A 119 17.82 -7.60 -2.19
N ALA A 120 18.66 -8.60 -1.94
CA ALA A 120 20.11 -8.38 -1.90
C ALA A 120 20.60 -7.78 -3.22
N THR A 121 21.61 -6.92 -3.18
CA THR A 121 22.10 -6.19 -4.35
C THR A 121 22.74 -7.13 -5.38
N ASP A 122 23.35 -8.21 -4.90
CA ASP A 122 23.97 -9.29 -5.66
C ASP A 122 23.03 -10.48 -5.91
N ALA A 123 21.76 -10.38 -5.47
CA ALA A 123 20.75 -11.40 -5.69
C ALA A 123 20.57 -11.70 -7.20
N PRO A 124 20.46 -12.99 -7.59
CA PRO A 124 20.13 -13.34 -8.97
C PRO A 124 18.79 -12.73 -9.39
N SER A 125 18.60 -12.50 -10.69
CA SER A 125 17.36 -11.91 -11.21
C SER A 125 16.11 -12.76 -10.95
N SER A 126 16.28 -14.06 -10.71
CA SER A 126 15.21 -14.99 -10.35
C SER A 126 14.77 -14.89 -8.88
N GLU A 127 15.57 -14.25 -8.03
CA GLU A 127 15.20 -14.04 -6.63
C GLU A 127 14.06 -13.03 -6.55
N GLN A 128 13.01 -13.43 -5.83
CA GLN A 128 11.85 -12.58 -5.63
C GLN A 128 12.10 -11.65 -4.44
N PRO A 129 11.72 -10.36 -4.55
CA PRO A 129 11.85 -9.44 -3.43
C PRO A 129 10.93 -9.85 -2.26
N ASP A 130 11.28 -9.35 -1.09
CA ASP A 130 10.53 -9.53 0.16
C ASP A 130 10.41 -8.19 0.90
N VAL A 131 9.47 -8.10 1.85
CA VAL A 131 9.25 -6.87 2.62
C VAL A 131 10.34 -6.72 3.67
N VAL A 132 11.03 -5.57 3.65
CA VAL A 132 12.15 -5.29 4.57
C VAL A 132 11.89 -4.15 5.53
N ALA A 133 10.92 -3.28 5.24
CA ALA A 133 10.58 -2.13 6.08
C ALA A 133 9.18 -1.58 5.78
N LEU A 134 8.66 -0.82 6.75
CA LEU A 134 7.41 -0.08 6.67
C LEU A 134 7.69 1.42 6.86
N LEU A 135 7.13 2.27 6.01
CA LEU A 135 7.19 3.73 6.16
C LEU A 135 5.81 4.32 6.44
N ASP A 136 5.78 5.29 7.34
CA ASP A 136 4.59 6.09 7.58
C ASP A 136 4.33 7.03 6.39
N TYR A 137 3.11 6.98 5.87
CA TYR A 137 2.70 7.74 4.67
C TYR A 137 2.78 9.26 4.88
N GLN A 138 2.42 9.75 6.08
CA GLN A 138 2.33 11.18 6.34
C GLN A 138 3.70 11.79 6.64
N THR A 139 4.44 11.17 7.54
CA THR A 139 5.69 11.70 8.11
C THR A 139 6.94 11.25 7.36
N GLY A 140 6.86 10.12 6.64
CA GLY A 140 8.00 9.45 6.03
C GLY A 140 8.95 8.78 7.03
N GLY A 141 8.54 8.65 8.29
CA GLY A 141 9.26 7.91 9.32
C GLY A 141 9.24 6.40 9.08
N VAL A 142 10.26 5.71 9.58
CA VAL A 142 10.28 4.23 9.58
C VAL A 142 9.40 3.74 10.72
N LEU A 143 8.38 2.96 10.40
CA LEU A 143 7.49 2.34 11.40
C LEU A 143 8.06 1.01 11.91
N SER A 144 8.72 0.26 11.03
CA SER A 144 9.36 -1.02 11.35
C SER A 144 10.39 -1.34 10.28
N SER A 145 11.46 -2.05 10.62
CA SER A 145 12.48 -2.48 9.67
C SER A 145 13.20 -3.75 10.14
N LEU A 146 13.63 -4.56 9.18
CA LEU A 146 14.51 -5.72 9.39
C LEU A 146 15.99 -5.40 9.12
N LEU A 147 16.30 -4.16 8.79
CA LEU A 147 17.68 -3.70 8.66
C LEU A 147 18.26 -3.66 10.07
N SER A 148 19.25 -4.49 10.36
CA SER A 148 19.99 -4.38 11.63
C SER A 148 20.52 -2.96 11.77
N ASP A 149 20.29 -2.34 12.93
CA ASP A 149 21.13 -1.23 13.38
C ASP A 149 22.58 -1.75 13.42
N GLY A 150 23.39 -1.31 12.46
CA GLY A 150 24.81 -1.64 12.38
C GLY A 150 25.61 -1.06 13.54
#